data_AF-A0A3D2CKG0-F1
#
_entry.id   AF-A0A3D2CKG0-F1
#
_cell.length_a   1.000
_cell.length_b   1.000
_cell.length_c   1.000
_cell.angle_alpha   90.00
_cell.angle_beta   90.00
_cell.angle_gamma   90.00
#
_symmetry.space_group_name_H-M   'P 1'
#
loop_
_entity.id
_entity.type
_entity.pdbx_description
1 polymer ?
#
loop_
_entity_poly.entity_id
_entity_poly.type
_entity_poly.pdbx_seq_one_letter_code
_entity_poly.pdbx_strand_id
1 'polypeptide(L)'
;MANCKVIAVTNQKGGVGKTTTTANLGIGLAHQNKRVLLIDADAQGSLTLSLGYPKPDELPVTLADIMQNVIDDTPIPDGCGILHHGEGVDLLPANIELSGMEIRLINAMSRESVLRTYINAVKPHYDYILVDCMPSLGMMPINSLAAADSVIIPSQPSYLSAKGLDLLMQSIAKVKRQINPKLKIDGIL
;
A
#
# COMPACT_ATOMS: atom_id res chain seq x y z
N MET A 1 -20.84 3.57 -11.86
CA MET A 1 -19.82 4.09 -10.91
C MET A 1 -18.60 3.20 -11.05
N ALA A 2 -17.44 3.75 -11.40
CA ALA A 2 -16.22 2.95 -11.57
C ALA A 2 -15.88 2.27 -10.23
N ASN A 3 -15.93 0.94 -10.21
CA ASN A 3 -15.79 0.14 -9.00
C ASN A 3 -14.29 -0.14 -8.78
N CYS A 4 -13.53 0.88 -8.41
CA CYS A 4 -12.09 0.75 -8.14
C CYS A 4 -11.86 -0.24 -6.99
N LYS A 5 -11.09 -1.30 -7.24
CA LYS A 5 -10.75 -2.30 -6.23
C LYS A 5 -9.37 -2.01 -5.62
N VAL A 6 -9.32 -1.88 -4.29
CA VAL A 6 -8.07 -1.67 -3.55
C VAL A 6 -7.60 -3.01 -2.98
N ILE A 7 -6.35 -3.39 -3.28
CA ILE A 7 -5.75 -4.66 -2.85
C ILE A 7 -4.47 -4.36 -2.07
N ALA A 8 -4.42 -4.78 -0.81
CA ALA A 8 -3.18 -4.75 -0.05
C ALA A 8 -2.39 -6.05 -0.28
N VAL A 9 -1.11 -5.93 -0.61
CA VAL A 9 -0.18 -7.06 -0.71
C VAL A 9 0.68 -7.07 0.55
N THR A 10 0.46 -8.03 1.43
CA THR A 10 1.03 -8.00 2.78
C THR A 10 1.52 -9.35 3.26
N ASN A 11 2.58 -9.32 4.06
CA ASN A 11 3.11 -10.43 4.84
C ASN A 11 4.10 -9.87 5.87
N GLN A 12 4.06 -10.38 7.10
CA GLN A 12 5.01 -10.04 8.16
C GLN A 12 6.45 -10.47 7.84
N LYS A 13 6.63 -11.44 6.94
CA LYS A 13 7.96 -11.90 6.54
C LYS A 13 8.50 -11.03 5.40
N GLY A 14 9.75 -10.60 5.53
CA GLY A 14 10.52 -10.00 4.44
C GLY A 14 10.89 -11.04 3.36
N GLY A 15 11.11 -10.58 2.12
CA GLY A 15 11.63 -11.45 1.06
C GLY A 15 10.68 -12.54 0.53
N VAL A 16 9.38 -12.45 0.80
CA VAL A 16 8.36 -13.41 0.30
C VAL A 16 7.74 -13.02 -1.05
N GLY A 17 8.27 -11.97 -1.71
CA GLY A 17 7.80 -11.52 -3.01
C GLY A 17 6.62 -10.55 -2.98
N LYS A 18 6.42 -9.78 -1.89
CA LYS A 18 5.38 -8.72 -1.82
C LYS A 18 5.53 -7.69 -2.94
N THR A 19 6.65 -6.97 -2.94
CA THR A 19 7.00 -5.98 -3.96
C THR A 19 6.94 -6.55 -5.37
N THR A 20 7.52 -7.74 -5.58
CA THR A 20 7.49 -8.45 -6.86
C THR A 20 6.06 -8.74 -7.30
N THR A 21 5.21 -9.22 -6.39
CA THR A 21 3.79 -9.47 -6.66
C THR A 21 3.07 -8.17 -7.00
N THR A 22 3.27 -7.11 -6.21
CA THR A 22 2.63 -5.81 -6.42
C THR A 22 2.96 -5.24 -7.80
N ALA A 23 4.25 -5.19 -8.16
CA ALA A 23 4.69 -4.67 -9.45
C ALA A 23 4.14 -5.51 -10.61
N ASN A 24 4.33 -6.82 -10.60
CA ASN A 24 3.96 -7.69 -11.72
C ASN A 24 2.44 -7.84 -11.88
N LEU A 25 1.70 -7.93 -10.77
CA LEU A 25 0.23 -7.93 -10.82
C LEU A 25 -0.28 -6.60 -11.38
N GLY A 26 0.31 -5.49 -10.95
CA GLY A 26 -0.03 -4.16 -11.44
C GLY A 26 0.16 -4.00 -12.94
N ILE A 27 1.34 -4.35 -13.42
CA ILE A 27 1.70 -4.30 -14.85
C ILE A 27 0.81 -5.25 -15.66
N GLY A 28 0.58 -6.47 -15.17
CA GLY A 28 -0.32 -7.43 -15.82
C GLY A 28 -1.76 -6.90 -15.94
N LEU A 29 -2.26 -6.18 -14.94
CA LEU A 29 -3.56 -5.51 -15.00
C LEU A 29 -3.55 -4.33 -16.00
N ALA A 30 -2.48 -3.54 -16.04
CA ALA A 30 -2.33 -2.45 -16.99
C ALA A 30 -2.31 -2.95 -18.45
N HIS A 31 -1.62 -4.06 -18.73
CA HIS A 31 -1.64 -4.73 -20.04
C HIS A 31 -3.03 -5.25 -20.43
N GLN A 32 -3.95 -5.41 -19.47
CA GLN A 32 -5.37 -5.70 -19.71
C GLN A 32 -6.23 -4.41 -19.84
N ASN A 33 -5.60 -3.28 -20.14
CA ASN A 33 -6.23 -1.95 -20.27
C ASN A 33 -6.94 -1.49 -18.98
N LYS A 34 -6.43 -1.88 -17.81
CA LYS A 34 -6.89 -1.33 -16.53
C LYS A 34 -6.06 -0.12 -16.15
N ARG A 35 -6.70 0.89 -15.58
CA ARG A 35 -6.00 2.02 -14.94
C ARG A 35 -5.55 1.56 -13.56
N VAL A 36 -4.24 1.51 -13.32
CA VAL A 36 -3.67 0.92 -12.10
C VAL A 36 -2.77 1.93 -11.41
N LEU A 37 -3.01 2.14 -10.11
CA LEU A 37 -2.09 2.84 -9.22
C LEU A 37 -1.40 1.84 -8.29
N LEU A 38 -0.09 1.94 -8.21
CA LEU A 38 0.75 1.24 -7.26
C LEU A 38 1.13 2.23 -6.16
N ILE A 39 0.98 1.83 -4.90
CA ILE A 39 1.39 2.62 -3.74
C ILE A 39 2.48 1.84 -3.03
N ASP A 40 3.68 2.43 -2.98
CA ASP A 40 4.76 1.92 -2.14
C ASP A 40 4.49 2.36 -0.70
N ALA A 41 4.21 1.41 0.20
CA ALA A 41 3.97 1.67 1.62
C ALA A 41 5.04 1.00 2.48
N ASP A 42 6.30 1.04 2.01
CA ASP A 42 7.49 0.64 2.73
C ASP A 42 8.56 1.75 2.65
N ALA A 43 9.09 2.17 3.79
CA ALA A 43 10.14 3.19 3.84
C ALA A 43 11.45 2.75 3.16
N GLN A 44 11.61 1.45 2.89
CA GLN A 44 12.71 0.93 2.08
C GLN A 44 12.56 1.25 0.58
N GLY A 45 11.38 1.71 0.13
CA GLY A 45 11.15 2.13 -1.25
C GLY A 45 11.36 1.02 -2.27
N SER A 46 11.19 -0.25 -1.89
CA SER A 46 11.54 -1.40 -2.74
C SER A 46 10.74 -1.42 -4.04
N LEU A 47 9.45 -1.04 -3.98
CA LEU A 47 8.60 -0.94 -5.17
C LEU A 47 9.06 0.22 -6.04
N THR A 48 9.31 1.37 -5.43
CA THR A 48 9.80 2.58 -6.09
C THR A 48 11.10 2.31 -6.86
N LEU A 49 12.07 1.68 -6.21
CA LEU A 49 13.33 1.25 -6.84
C LEU A 49 13.09 0.27 -7.99
N SER A 50 12.21 -0.72 -7.80
CA SER A 50 11.92 -1.74 -8.81
C SER A 50 11.26 -1.20 -10.08
N LEU A 51 10.61 -0.03 -9.99
CA LEU A 51 9.97 0.66 -11.11
C LEU A 51 10.86 1.75 -11.72
N GLY A 52 12.16 1.70 -11.48
CA GLY A 52 13.13 2.54 -12.20
C GLY A 52 13.35 3.93 -11.60
N TYR A 53 12.99 4.14 -10.33
CA TYR A 53 13.29 5.38 -9.58
C TYR A 53 14.40 5.12 -8.55
N PRO A 54 15.70 5.16 -8.95
CA PRO A 54 16.82 4.69 -8.13
C PRO A 54 17.17 5.61 -6.95
N LYS A 55 16.57 6.80 -6.88
CA LYS A 55 16.83 7.79 -5.83
C LYS A 55 15.52 8.30 -5.22
N PRO A 56 14.82 7.48 -4.43
CA PRO A 56 13.53 7.87 -3.87
C PRO A 56 13.61 9.10 -2.97
N ASP A 57 14.73 9.32 -2.28
CA ASP A 57 14.95 10.46 -1.38
C ASP A 57 15.16 11.80 -2.12
N GLU A 58 15.38 11.79 -3.44
CA GLU A 58 15.44 13.01 -4.27
C GLU A 58 14.06 13.35 -4.88
N LEU A 59 13.03 12.52 -4.67
CA LEU A 59 11.69 12.77 -5.18
C LEU A 59 11.01 13.90 -4.37
N PRO A 60 10.36 14.87 -5.04
CA PRO A 60 9.82 16.05 -4.37
C PRO A 60 8.57 15.76 -3.52
N VAL A 61 7.85 14.68 -3.85
CA VAL A 61 6.63 14.26 -3.16
C VAL A 61 6.59 12.75 -3.15
N THR A 62 6.35 12.18 -1.97
CA THR A 62 6.19 10.75 -1.72
C THR A 62 4.93 10.48 -0.89
N LEU A 63 4.65 9.20 -0.62
CA LEU A 63 3.57 8.82 0.28
C LEU A 63 3.66 9.51 1.65
N ALA A 64 4.87 9.76 2.17
CA ALA A 64 5.05 10.45 3.45
C ALA A 64 4.46 11.88 3.41
N ASP A 65 4.75 12.65 2.36
CA ASP A 65 4.21 14.01 2.19
C ASP A 65 2.69 14.01 2.04
N ILE A 66 2.17 13.07 1.23
CA ILE A 66 0.73 12.90 1.02
C ILE A 66 0.03 12.60 2.36
N MET A 67 0.57 11.69 3.15
CA MET A 67 0.01 11.35 4.45
C MET A 67 0.11 12.52 5.45
N GLN A 68 1.18 13.31 5.39
CA GLN A 68 1.32 14.52 6.21
C GLN A 68 0.24 15.54 5.86
N ASN A 69 0.00 15.78 4.56
CA ASN A 69 -1.05 16.69 4.11
C ASN A 69 -2.44 16.22 4.56
N VAL A 70 -2.73 14.91 4.55
CA VAL A 70 -3.99 14.38 5.10
C VAL A 70 -4.11 14.65 6.61
N ILE A 71 -3.02 14.46 7.37
CA ILE A 71 -3.01 14.70 8.83
C ILE A 71 -3.23 16.17 9.15
N ASP A 72 -2.63 17.07 8.37
CA ASP A 72 -2.69 18.53 8.56
C ASP A 72 -3.93 19.18 7.90
N ASP A 73 -4.84 18.38 7.32
CA ASP A 73 -6.00 18.87 6.55
C ASP A 73 -5.63 19.85 5.43
N THR A 74 -4.47 19.61 4.79
CA THR A 74 -3.95 20.42 3.69
C THR A 74 -4.43 19.86 2.34
N PRO A 75 -4.90 20.71 1.41
CA PRO A 75 -5.34 20.26 0.09
C PRO A 75 -4.23 19.52 -0.67
N ILE A 76 -4.56 18.35 -1.22
CA ILE A 76 -3.67 17.56 -2.08
C ILE A 76 -4.08 17.82 -3.53
N PRO A 77 -3.24 18.46 -4.36
CA PRO A 77 -3.55 18.66 -5.77
C PRO A 77 -3.77 17.33 -6.50
N ASP A 78 -4.63 17.34 -7.52
CA ASP A 78 -4.85 16.16 -8.37
C ASP A 78 -3.52 15.67 -8.99
N GLY A 79 -3.24 14.38 -8.85
CA GLY A 79 -2.01 13.77 -9.37
C GLY A 79 -0.73 14.10 -8.58
N CYS A 80 -0.83 14.77 -7.43
CA CYS A 80 0.34 15.11 -6.62
C CYS A 80 1.12 13.85 -6.20
N GLY A 81 2.43 13.83 -6.50
CA GLY A 81 3.32 12.70 -6.19
C GLY A 81 3.13 11.46 -7.06
N ILE A 82 2.21 11.48 -8.03
CA ILE A 82 1.98 10.34 -8.93
C ILE A 82 3.02 10.36 -10.06
N LEU A 83 3.74 9.26 -10.20
CA LEU A 83 4.75 9.02 -11.22
C LEU A 83 4.19 8.03 -12.25
N HIS A 84 4.41 8.29 -13.54
CA HIS A 84 3.97 7.41 -14.62
C HIS A 84 5.09 6.45 -15.03
N HIS A 85 4.79 5.16 -15.12
CA HIS A 85 5.74 4.14 -15.59
C HIS A 85 5.43 3.72 -17.04
N GLY A 86 6.47 3.40 -17.82
CA GLY A 86 6.34 3.05 -19.24
C GLY A 86 5.48 1.80 -19.52
N GLU A 87 5.28 0.94 -18.52
CA GLU A 87 4.42 -0.26 -18.60
C GLU A 87 2.92 0.03 -18.38
N GLY A 88 2.51 1.30 -18.27
CA GLY A 88 1.10 1.71 -18.15
C GLY A 88 0.54 1.69 -16.73
N VAL A 89 1.39 1.64 -15.71
CA VAL A 89 1.01 1.79 -14.30
C VAL A 89 1.43 3.16 -13.77
N ASP A 90 0.66 3.67 -12.82
CA ASP A 90 1.02 4.82 -12.00
C ASP A 90 1.64 4.36 -10.68
N LEU A 91 2.49 5.19 -10.10
CA LEU A 91 3.19 4.93 -8.85
C LEU A 91 3.08 6.14 -7.92
N LEU A 92 2.61 5.91 -6.69
CA LEU A 92 2.89 6.79 -5.56
C LEU A 92 4.11 6.22 -4.82
N PRO A 93 5.27 6.89 -4.89
CA PRO A 93 6.53 6.36 -4.38
C PRO A 93 6.64 6.51 -2.85
N ALA A 94 7.58 5.80 -2.25
CA ALA A 94 7.98 5.95 -0.85
C ALA A 94 9.49 6.22 -0.73
N ASN A 95 9.85 6.88 0.35
CA ASN A 95 11.23 7.17 0.74
C ASN A 95 11.42 6.88 2.24
N ILE A 96 12.61 7.19 2.75
CA ILE A 96 12.95 6.94 4.17
C ILE A 96 12.05 7.70 5.15
N GLU A 97 11.46 8.82 4.74
CA GLU A 97 10.63 9.69 5.59
C GLU A 97 9.34 9.00 6.05
N LEU A 98 8.90 7.95 5.34
CA LEU A 98 7.77 7.13 5.76
C LEU A 98 8.03 6.45 7.13
N SER A 99 9.29 6.23 7.51
CA SER A 99 9.68 5.77 8.86
C SER A 99 9.32 6.80 9.93
N GLY A 100 9.51 8.09 9.63
CA GLY A 100 9.10 9.19 10.50
C GLY A 100 7.57 9.36 10.54
N MET A 101 6.90 9.07 9.41
CA MET A 101 5.44 9.08 9.33
C MET A 101 4.80 8.05 10.26
N GLU A 102 5.37 6.86 10.42
CA GLU A 102 4.86 5.86 11.37
C GLU A 102 4.77 6.38 12.80
N ILE A 103 5.74 7.19 13.23
CA ILE A 103 5.75 7.80 14.56
C ILE A 103 4.65 8.87 14.65
N ARG A 104 4.48 9.68 13.61
CA ARG A 104 3.46 10.74 13.55
C ARG A 104 2.04 10.17 13.60
N LEU A 105 1.81 9.07 12.90
CA LEU A 105 0.51 8.36 12.91
C LEU A 105 0.09 7.94 14.32
N ILE A 106 1.00 7.70 15.27
CA ILE A 106 0.61 7.31 16.63
C ILE A 106 -0.30 8.36 17.29
N ASN A 107 -0.01 9.64 17.05
CA ASN A 107 -0.70 10.78 17.67
C ASN A 107 -1.73 11.43 16.74
N ALA A 108 -1.85 10.97 15.49
CA ALA A 108 -2.80 11.54 14.54
C ALA A 108 -4.24 11.19 14.92
N MET A 109 -5.15 12.14 14.66
CA MET A 109 -6.59 11.86 14.70
C MET A 109 -6.96 10.89 13.59
N SER A 110 -7.81 9.91 13.89
CA SER A 110 -8.25 8.89 12.93
C SER A 110 -7.08 8.20 12.20
N ARG A 111 -5.98 7.97 12.93
CA ARG A 111 -4.68 7.49 12.44
C ARG A 111 -4.72 6.25 11.57
N GLU A 112 -5.68 5.35 11.77
CA GLU A 112 -5.85 4.14 10.96
C GLU A 112 -6.47 4.40 9.58
N SER A 113 -6.98 5.61 9.34
CA SER A 113 -7.73 5.98 8.13
C SER A 113 -7.03 7.00 7.23
N VAL A 114 -5.83 7.46 7.61
CA VAL A 114 -5.07 8.48 6.86
C VAL A 114 -4.87 8.05 5.41
N LEU A 115 -4.36 6.84 5.18
CA LEU A 115 -4.20 6.32 3.81
C LEU A 115 -5.54 6.10 3.09
N ARG A 116 -6.59 5.71 3.83
CA ARG A 116 -7.94 5.52 3.27
C ARG A 116 -8.51 6.84 2.76
N THR A 117 -8.28 7.95 3.45
CA THR A 117 -8.72 9.29 3.01
C THR A 117 -8.10 9.66 1.66
N TYR A 118 -6.78 9.48 1.52
CA TYR A 118 -6.11 9.72 0.24
C TYR A 118 -6.61 8.77 -0.87
N ILE A 119 -6.67 7.46 -0.59
CA ILE A 119 -7.12 6.46 -1.57
C ILE A 119 -8.54 6.77 -2.07
N ASN A 120 -9.44 7.24 -1.20
CA ASN A 120 -10.79 7.63 -1.61
C ASN A 120 -10.82 8.84 -2.55
N ALA A 121 -9.86 9.77 -2.43
CA ALA A 121 -9.76 10.92 -3.32
C ALA A 121 -9.33 10.50 -4.74
N VAL A 122 -8.37 9.58 -4.85
CA VAL A 122 -7.84 9.14 -6.17
C VAL A 122 -8.62 7.98 -6.80
N LYS A 123 -9.43 7.26 -6.01
CA LYS A 123 -10.26 6.11 -6.44
C LYS A 123 -11.01 6.30 -7.76
N PRO A 124 -11.63 7.46 -8.07
CA PRO A 124 -12.36 7.66 -9.33
C PRO A 124 -11.50 7.51 -10.60
N HIS A 125 -10.18 7.69 -10.50
CA HIS A 125 -9.26 7.67 -11.63
C HIS A 125 -8.73 6.28 -11.99
N TYR A 126 -8.93 5.30 -11.11
CA TYR A 126 -8.34 3.97 -11.24
C TYR A 126 -9.39 2.87 -11.25
N ASP A 127 -9.04 1.74 -11.85
CA ASP A 127 -9.80 0.50 -11.75
C ASP A 127 -9.23 -0.38 -10.64
N TYR A 128 -7.91 -0.31 -10.41
CA TYR A 128 -7.21 -1.01 -9.33
C TYR A 128 -6.21 -0.10 -8.63
N ILE A 129 -6.11 -0.27 -7.31
CA ILE A 129 -5.04 0.31 -6.49
C ILE A 129 -4.38 -0.85 -5.74
N LEU A 130 -3.07 -1.05 -5.93
CA LEU A 130 -2.30 -2.06 -5.21
C LEU A 130 -1.39 -1.36 -4.19
N VAL A 131 -1.41 -1.82 -2.94
CA VAL A 131 -0.58 -1.26 -1.87
C VAL A 131 0.48 -2.29 -1.48
N ASP A 132 1.76 -1.98 -1.70
CA ASP A 132 2.90 -2.80 -1.27
C ASP A 132 3.23 -2.51 0.19
N CYS A 133 2.87 -3.43 1.09
CA CYS A 133 3.01 -3.19 2.52
C CYS A 133 4.41 -3.60 3.03
N MET A 134 4.98 -2.77 3.90
CA MET A 134 6.17 -3.15 4.67
C MET A 134 5.98 -4.44 5.49
N PRO A 135 7.04 -5.25 5.70
CA PRO A 135 7.00 -6.47 6.51
C PRO A 135 7.00 -6.19 8.02
N SER A 136 5.95 -5.54 8.53
CA SER A 136 5.83 -5.19 9.95
C SER A 136 4.40 -5.32 10.48
N LEU A 137 4.21 -5.01 11.76
CA LEU A 137 2.91 -4.86 12.42
C LEU A 137 2.66 -3.43 12.90
N GLY A 138 3.30 -2.46 12.23
CA GLY A 138 3.22 -1.03 12.56
C GLY A 138 1.92 -0.36 12.11
N MET A 139 1.92 0.97 12.16
CA MET A 139 0.77 1.78 11.76
C MET A 139 0.57 1.80 10.24
N MET A 140 1.63 1.64 9.44
CA MET A 140 1.49 1.61 7.98
C MET A 140 0.71 0.37 7.49
N PRO A 141 1.05 -0.86 7.89
CA PRO A 141 0.24 -2.04 7.54
C PRO A 141 -1.23 -1.92 7.97
N ILE A 142 -1.50 -1.33 9.14
CA ILE A 142 -2.88 -1.10 9.61
C ILE A 142 -3.61 -0.14 8.66
N ASN A 143 -2.97 0.96 8.25
CA ASN A 143 -3.51 1.91 7.29
C ASN A 143 -3.81 1.24 5.94
N SER A 144 -2.89 0.41 5.43
CA SER A 144 -3.08 -0.32 4.18
C SER A 144 -4.27 -1.28 4.26
N LEU A 145 -4.38 -2.06 5.35
CA LEU A 145 -5.51 -2.97 5.57
C LEU A 145 -6.84 -2.24 5.81
N ALA A 146 -6.79 -1.05 6.43
CA ALA A 146 -7.95 -0.20 6.58
C ALA A 146 -8.42 0.32 5.22
N ALA A 147 -7.52 0.75 4.34
CA ALA A 147 -7.91 1.29 3.04
C ALA A 147 -8.32 0.21 2.01
N ALA A 148 -7.88 -1.03 2.19
CA ALA A 148 -8.08 -2.12 1.22
C ALA A 148 -9.50 -2.70 1.20
N ASP A 149 -9.93 -3.15 0.02
CA ASP A 149 -11.13 -3.97 -0.16
C ASP A 149 -10.78 -5.46 0.03
N SER A 150 -9.58 -5.87 -0.42
CA SER A 150 -9.07 -7.23 -0.24
C SER A 150 -7.57 -7.29 0.03
N VAL A 151 -7.10 -8.48 0.44
CA VAL A 151 -5.71 -8.76 0.77
C VAL A 151 -5.21 -9.96 -0.03
N ILE A 152 -3.98 -9.83 -0.56
CA ILE A 152 -3.19 -10.93 -1.11
C ILE A 152 -1.99 -11.15 -0.19
N ILE A 153 -1.70 -12.41 0.14
CA ILE A 153 -0.63 -12.79 1.05
C ILE A 153 0.40 -13.67 0.31
N PRO A 154 1.47 -13.10 -0.25
CA PRO A 154 2.56 -13.88 -0.83
C PRO A 154 3.31 -14.62 0.28
N SER A 155 3.53 -15.92 0.13
CA SER A 155 4.16 -16.78 1.13
C SER A 155 5.21 -17.70 0.49
N GLN A 156 6.19 -18.10 1.28
CA GLN A 156 7.13 -19.15 0.90
C GLN A 156 6.79 -20.42 1.68
N PRO A 157 6.77 -21.60 1.05
CA PRO A 157 6.44 -22.86 1.72
C PRO A 157 7.58 -23.29 2.64
N SER A 158 7.62 -22.73 3.84
CA SER A 158 8.56 -23.14 4.89
C SER A 158 7.91 -23.12 6.27
N TYR A 159 8.43 -23.93 7.19
CA TYR A 159 7.83 -24.10 8.53
C TYR A 159 7.70 -22.78 9.31
N LEU A 160 8.71 -21.90 9.24
CA LEU A 160 8.66 -20.58 9.88
C LEU A 160 7.59 -19.67 9.27
N SER A 161 7.23 -19.88 8.00
CA SER A 161 6.16 -19.12 7.34
C SER A 161 4.77 -19.46 7.90
N ALA A 162 4.54 -20.67 8.41
CA ALA A 162 3.24 -21.05 8.99
C ALA A 162 2.92 -20.24 10.26
N LYS A 163 3.89 -20.12 11.18
CA LYS A 163 3.73 -19.32 12.40
C LYS A 163 3.55 -17.83 12.11
N GLY A 164 4.29 -17.29 11.13
CA GLY A 164 4.16 -15.90 10.70
C GLY A 164 2.80 -15.62 10.04
N LEU A 165 2.30 -16.59 9.27
CA LEU A 165 0.97 -16.52 8.66
C LEU A 165 -0.13 -16.50 9.72
N ASP A 166 -0.05 -17.32 10.77
CA ASP A 166 -1.05 -17.31 11.86
C ASP A 166 -1.14 -15.93 12.54
N LEU A 167 0.00 -15.29 12.84
CA LEU A 167 0.04 -13.95 13.40
C LEU A 167 -0.53 -12.90 12.46
N LEU A 168 -0.27 -13.03 11.16
CA LEU A 168 -0.83 -12.14 10.13
C LEU A 168 -2.34 -12.30 10.06
N MET A 169 -2.84 -13.52 10.03
CA MET A 169 -4.27 -13.83 9.99
C MET A 169 -4.99 -13.26 11.23
N GLN A 170 -4.40 -13.37 12.42
CA GLN A 170 -4.94 -12.74 13.63
C GLN A 170 -4.99 -11.22 13.51
N SER A 171 -3.97 -10.61 12.90
CA SER A 171 -3.90 -9.15 12.72
C SER A 171 -4.94 -8.66 11.71
N ILE A 172 -5.08 -9.35 10.57
CA ILE A 172 -6.14 -9.09 9.57
C ILE A 172 -7.52 -9.25 10.20
N ALA A 173 -7.74 -10.29 11.02
CA ALA A 173 -9.01 -10.51 11.71
C ALA A 173 -9.35 -9.37 12.69
N LYS A 174 -8.35 -8.84 13.42
CA LYS A 174 -8.54 -7.67 14.30
C LYS A 174 -8.91 -6.41 13.52
N VAL A 175 -8.17 -6.09 12.46
CA VAL A 175 -8.46 -4.93 11.59
C VAL A 175 -9.85 -5.08 10.97
N LYS A 176 -10.19 -6.26 10.48
CA LYS A 176 -11.52 -6.54 9.92
C LYS A 176 -12.62 -6.27 10.93
N ARG A 177 -12.48 -6.77 12.17
CA ARG A 177 -13.49 -6.62 13.22
C ARG A 177 -13.66 -5.18 13.69
N GLN A 178 -12.57 -4.41 13.77
CA GLN A 178 -12.56 -3.12 14.46
C GLN A 178 -12.54 -1.90 13.52
N ILE A 179 -11.99 -2.02 12.31
CA ILE A 179 -11.65 -0.89 11.44
C ILE A 179 -12.22 -1.05 10.01
N ASN A 180 -12.19 -2.28 9.46
CA ASN A 180 -12.62 -2.54 8.10
C ASN A 180 -13.44 -3.84 7.95
N PRO A 181 -14.73 -3.86 8.32
CA PRO A 181 -15.58 -5.05 8.25
C PRO A 181 -15.70 -5.67 6.85
N LYS A 182 -15.48 -4.88 5.80
CA LYS A 182 -15.60 -5.30 4.40
C LYS A 182 -14.36 -6.04 3.88
N LEU A 183 -13.23 -5.99 4.61
CA LEU A 183 -11.97 -6.60 4.21
C LEU A 183 -12.11 -8.11 3.95
N LYS A 184 -11.61 -8.55 2.80
CA LYS A 184 -11.58 -9.95 2.39
C LYS A 184 -10.15 -10.41 2.11
N ILE A 185 -9.92 -11.71 2.19
CA ILE A 185 -8.68 -12.32 1.73
C ILE A 185 -8.99 -12.88 0.36
N ASP A 186 -8.32 -12.38 -0.68
CA ASP A 186 -8.47 -12.88 -2.05
C ASP A 186 -7.67 -14.16 -2.26
N GLY A 187 -6.52 -14.30 -1.58
CA GLY A 187 -5.70 -15.50 -1.68
C GLY A 187 -4.40 -15.45 -0.90
N ILE A 188 -3.79 -16.62 -0.78
CA ILE A 188 -2.43 -16.84 -0.31
C ILE A 188 -1.67 -17.41 -1.50
N LEU A 189 -0.56 -16.78 -1.88
CA LEU A 189 0.27 -17.16 -3.03
C LEU A 189 1.51 -17.93 -2.56
#